data_AF-A0A953I815-F1
#
_entry.id   AF-A0A953I815-F1
#
_cell.length_a   1.000
_cell.length_b   1.000
_cell.length_c   1.000
_cell.angle_alpha   90.00
_cell.angle_beta   90.00
_cell.angle_gamma   90.00
#
_symmetry.space_group_name_H-M   'P 1'
#
loop_
_entity.id
_entity.type
_entity.pdbx_description
1 polymer ?
#
loop_
_entity_poly.entity_id
_entity_poly.type
_entity_poly.pdbx_seq_one_letter_code
_entity_poly.pdbx_strand_id
1 'polypeptide(L)'
;LEQVKAVLGADPAADWVGKYYQAASRIAHLYFLNILAQVPAWLVNLHFVGDREQSGPQTVAEWEVSFKSLDTALGLPPGHLLAGRIITAFLPVVV
;
A
#
# COMPACT_ATOMS: atom_id res chain seq x y z
N LEU A 1 13.28 6.59 -4.33
CA LEU A 1 12.08 6.63 -3.47
C LEU A 1 11.78 8.04 -2.97
N GLU A 2 12.79 8.87 -2.69
CA GLU A 2 12.60 10.28 -2.25
C GLU A 2 11.72 11.13 -3.16
N GLN A 3 11.91 11.07 -4.49
CA GLN A 3 11.03 11.77 -5.43
C GLN A 3 9.57 11.31 -5.32
N VAL A 4 9.34 10.02 -5.09
CA VAL A 4 7.98 9.46 -4.92
C VAL A 4 7.36 10.00 -3.64
N LYS A 5 8.11 9.98 -2.52
CA LYS A 5 7.66 10.58 -1.26
C LYS A 5 7.24 12.03 -1.45
N ALA A 6 8.09 12.84 -2.09
CA ALA A 6 7.81 14.25 -2.34
C ALA A 6 6.54 14.46 -3.17
N VAL A 7 6.37 13.70 -4.26
CA VAL A 7 5.18 13.80 -5.13
C VAL A 7 3.90 13.36 -4.40
N LEU A 8 4.00 12.34 -3.55
CA LEU A 8 2.85 11.85 -2.79
C LEU A 8 2.58 12.65 -1.51
N GLY A 9 3.43 13.63 -1.18
CA GLY A 9 3.34 14.39 0.07
C GLY A 9 3.63 13.54 1.31
N ALA A 10 4.37 12.45 1.15
CA ALA A 10 4.75 11.59 2.27
C ALA A 10 5.80 12.26 3.16
N ASP A 11 5.84 11.90 4.45
CA ASP A 11 6.91 12.34 5.36
C ASP A 11 8.30 11.98 4.78
N PRO A 12 9.19 12.97 4.52
CA PRO A 12 10.53 12.71 4.03
C PRO A 12 11.35 11.78 4.93
N ALA A 13 11.12 11.83 6.25
CA ALA A 13 11.82 11.02 7.24
C ALA A 13 11.30 9.57 7.33
N ALA A 14 10.18 9.24 6.68
CA ALA A 14 9.62 7.89 6.71
C ALA A 14 10.57 6.86 6.08
N ASP A 15 10.80 5.74 6.79
CA ASP A 15 11.68 4.68 6.31
C ASP A 15 10.98 3.75 5.33
N TRP A 16 11.08 4.09 4.04
CA TRP A 16 10.55 3.31 2.93
C TRP A 16 11.42 2.10 2.57
N VAL A 17 12.62 1.95 3.14
CA VAL A 17 13.53 0.82 2.87
C VAL A 17 13.56 -0.20 4.01
N GLY A 18 12.90 0.09 5.13
CA GLY A 18 12.73 -0.81 6.26
C GLY A 18 11.53 -1.76 6.12
N LYS A 19 10.77 -1.89 7.21
CA LYS A 19 9.72 -2.92 7.39
C LYS A 19 8.73 -3.03 6.24
N TYR A 20 8.30 -1.91 5.66
CA TYR A 20 7.28 -1.87 4.62
C TYR A 20 7.85 -1.65 3.20
N TYR A 21 9.12 -2.02 2.97
CA TYR A 21 9.80 -1.84 1.68
C TYR A 21 9.01 -2.40 0.48
N GLN A 22 8.38 -3.56 0.63
CA GLN A 22 7.60 -4.14 -0.46
C GLN A 22 6.36 -3.28 -0.82
N ALA A 23 5.71 -2.66 0.16
CA ALA A 23 4.60 -1.74 -0.08
C ALA A 23 5.09 -0.44 -0.75
N ALA A 24 6.15 0.15 -0.21
CA ALA A 24 6.80 1.33 -0.80
C ALA A 24 7.22 1.10 -2.26
N SER A 25 7.81 -0.07 -2.56
CA SER A 25 8.24 -0.45 -3.90
C SER A 25 7.06 -0.60 -4.88
N ARG A 26 5.92 -1.15 -4.45
CA ARG A 26 4.70 -1.25 -5.27
C ARG A 26 4.13 0.13 -5.59
N ILE A 27 4.09 1.03 -4.62
CA ILE A 27 3.65 2.42 -4.82
C ILE A 27 4.61 3.16 -5.76
N ALA A 28 5.93 2.96 -5.63
CA ALA A 28 6.91 3.55 -6.53
C ALA A 28 6.75 3.06 -7.99
N HIS A 29 6.43 1.78 -8.19
CA HIS A 29 6.10 1.27 -9.53
C HIS A 29 4.82 1.88 -10.08
N LEU A 30 3.78 2.03 -9.25
CA LEU A 30 2.54 2.70 -9.65
C LEU A 30 2.78 4.16 -10.07
N TYR A 31 3.65 4.88 -9.33
CA TYR A 31 4.12 6.20 -9.69
C TYR A 31 4.85 6.20 -11.03
N PHE A 32 5.82 5.29 -11.22
CA PHE A 32 6.56 5.17 -12.46
C PHE A 32 5.62 4.99 -13.66
N LEU A 33 4.68 4.05 -13.58
CA LEU A 33 3.75 3.76 -14.67
C LEU A 33 2.87 4.97 -14.99
N ASN A 34 2.21 5.55 -13.98
CA ASN A 34 1.22 6.60 -14.21
C ASN A 34 1.84 7.97 -14.51
N ILE A 35 2.97 8.31 -13.88
CA ILE A 35 3.52 9.67 -13.92
C ILE A 35 4.73 9.77 -14.85
N LEU A 36 5.63 8.78 -14.85
CA LEU A 36 6.84 8.85 -15.69
C LEU A 36 6.62 8.23 -17.06
N ALA A 37 6.06 7.02 -17.11
CA ALA A 37 5.81 6.29 -18.34
C ALA A 37 4.48 6.68 -19.02
N GLN A 38 3.61 7.44 -18.34
CA GLN A 38 2.30 7.88 -18.84
C GLN A 38 1.40 6.71 -19.30
N VAL A 39 1.54 5.55 -18.63
CA VAL A 39 0.72 4.36 -18.83
C VAL A 39 -0.31 4.29 -17.69
N PRO A 40 -1.62 4.43 -17.97
CA PRO A 40 -2.65 4.30 -16.95
C PRO A 40 -2.60 2.92 -16.28
N ALA A 41 -2.33 2.91 -14.98
CA ALA A 41 -2.23 1.68 -14.20
C ALA A 41 -2.96 1.80 -12.87
N TRP A 42 -3.37 0.64 -12.34
CA TRP A 42 -3.99 0.46 -11.04
C TRP A 42 -3.16 -0.51 -10.22
N LEU A 43 -3.06 -0.28 -8.91
CA LEU A 43 -2.50 -1.23 -7.96
C LEU A 43 -3.65 -1.89 -7.22
N VAL A 44 -3.76 -3.21 -7.34
CA VAL A 44 -4.75 -4.00 -6.59
C VAL A 44 -4.03 -4.77 -5.50
N ASN A 45 -4.33 -4.44 -4.25
CA ASN A 45 -3.89 -5.18 -3.08
C ASN A 45 -4.97 -6.20 -2.72
N LEU A 46 -4.64 -7.49 -2.90
CA LEU A 46 -5.51 -8.61 -2.56
C LEU A 46 -5.10 -9.19 -1.20
N HIS A 47 -6.07 -9.28 -0.29
CA HIS A 47 -5.85 -9.73 1.08
C HIS A 47 -6.76 -10.87 1.44
N PHE A 48 -6.17 -11.96 1.93
CA PHE A 48 -6.91 -13.12 2.37
C PHE A 48 -7.35 -12.95 3.83
N VAL A 49 -8.61 -13.26 4.11
CA VAL A 49 -9.23 -13.17 5.44
C VAL A 49 -9.46 -14.57 5.96
N GLY A 50 -9.01 -14.83 7.19
CA GLY A 50 -9.14 -16.14 7.82
C GLY A 50 -8.07 -17.16 7.38
N ASP A 51 -7.00 -16.70 6.72
CA ASP A 51 -5.86 -17.55 6.37
C ASP A 51 -5.07 -17.94 7.62
N ARG A 52 -5.34 -19.15 8.12
CA ARG A 52 -4.66 -19.69 9.31
C ARG A 52 -3.25 -20.20 9.02
N GLU A 53 -2.97 -20.63 7.80
CA GLU A 53 -1.64 -21.14 7.42
C GLU A 53 -0.61 -20.02 7.45
N GLN A 54 -0.99 -18.83 6.98
CA GLN A 54 -0.14 -17.64 7.01
C GLN A 54 -0.21 -16.86 8.33
N SER A 55 -0.97 -17.36 9.32
CA SER A 55 -1.26 -16.62 10.57
C SER A 55 -1.74 -15.19 10.29
N GLY A 56 -2.54 -15.03 9.25
CA GLY A 56 -3.02 -13.74 8.77
C GLY A 56 -4.19 -13.19 9.60
N PRO A 57 -4.58 -11.93 9.36
CA PRO A 57 -5.77 -11.34 9.96
C PRO A 57 -7.02 -12.19 9.72
N GLN A 58 -7.81 -12.37 10.78
CA GLN A 58 -9.03 -13.19 10.76
C GLN A 58 -10.26 -12.40 10.33
N THR A 59 -10.18 -11.07 10.37
CA THR A 59 -11.27 -10.16 9.99
C THR A 59 -10.78 -9.02 9.10
N VAL A 60 -11.70 -8.43 8.34
CA VAL A 60 -11.41 -7.21 7.56
C VAL A 60 -10.98 -6.05 8.47
N ALA A 61 -11.58 -5.93 9.66
CA ALA A 61 -11.23 -4.88 10.62
C ALA A 61 -9.76 -4.98 11.09
N GLU A 62 -9.23 -6.18 11.30
CA GLU A 62 -7.81 -6.39 11.63
C GLU A 62 -6.89 -5.98 10.47
N TRP A 63 -7.30 -6.22 9.23
CA TRP A 63 -6.58 -5.72 8.05
C TRP A 63 -6.56 -4.19 8.02
N GLU A 64 -7.69 -3.53 8.27
CA GLU A 64 -7.76 -2.06 8.30
C GLU A 64 -6.82 -1.44 9.34
N VAL A 65 -6.70 -2.04 10.52
CA VAL A 65 -5.72 -1.62 11.55
C VAL A 65 -4.29 -1.75 11.03
N SER A 66 -4.01 -2.84 10.31
CA SER A 66 -2.69 -3.09 9.72
C SER A 66 -2.36 -2.08 8.61
N PHE A 67 -3.34 -1.69 7.79
CA PHE A 67 -3.13 -0.65 6.76
C PHE A 67 -2.92 0.73 7.35
N LYS A 68 -3.67 1.13 8.39
CA LYS A 68 -3.41 2.38 9.09
C LYS A 68 -1.98 2.43 9.64
N SER A 69 -1.49 1.31 10.16
CA SER A 69 -0.11 1.19 10.65
C SER A 69 0.91 1.29 9.51
N LEU A 70 0.61 0.72 8.34
CA LEU A 70 1.43 0.81 7.13
C LEU A 70 1.48 2.25 6.61
N ASP A 71 0.33 2.90 6.45
CA ASP A 71 0.24 4.27 5.95
C ASP A 71 0.98 5.24 6.86
N THR A 72 0.80 5.09 8.17
CA THR A 72 1.53 5.86 9.19
C THR A 72 3.04 5.66 9.07
N ALA A 73 3.50 4.41 8.93
CA ALA A 73 4.92 4.10 8.82
C ALA A 73 5.54 4.58 7.50
N LEU A 74 4.77 4.61 6.41
CA LEU A 74 5.19 5.21 5.14
C LEU A 74 5.01 6.73 5.10
N GLY A 75 4.40 7.32 6.13
CA GLY A 75 4.13 8.75 6.23
C GLY A 75 3.16 9.25 5.15
N LEU A 76 2.30 8.39 4.60
CA LEU A 76 1.42 8.74 3.49
C LEU A 76 0.21 9.56 3.98
N PRO A 77 -0.08 10.73 3.39
CA PRO A 77 -1.26 11.48 3.75
C PRO A 77 -2.52 10.83 3.16
N PRO A 78 -3.68 10.94 3.84
CA PRO A 78 -4.96 10.54 3.26
C PRO A 78 -5.20 11.26 1.93
N GLY A 79 -5.61 10.51 0.90
CA GLY A 79 -5.93 11.10 -0.40
C GLY A 79 -4.73 11.60 -1.20
N HIS A 80 -3.51 11.08 -0.95
CA HIS A 80 -2.35 11.34 -1.79
C HIS A 80 -2.64 11.08 -3.29
N LEU A 81 -1.81 11.64 -4.19
CA LEU A 81 -2.05 11.65 -5.63
C LEU A 81 -2.45 10.31 -6.27
N LEU A 82 -1.94 9.20 -5.71
CA LEU A 82 -2.20 7.84 -6.22
C LEU A 82 -3.27 7.07 -5.43
N ALA A 83 -3.84 7.63 -4.37
CA ALA A 83 -4.82 6.93 -3.52
C ALA A 83 -6.02 6.42 -4.33
N GLY A 84 -6.53 7.21 -5.28
CA GLY A 84 -7.61 6.82 -6.17
C GLY A 84 -7.25 5.75 -7.21
N ARG A 85 -5.98 5.32 -7.28
CA ARG A 85 -5.50 4.25 -8.18
C ARG A 85 -5.08 3.00 -7.41
N ILE A 86 -5.27 2.98 -6.11
CA ILE A 86 -5.01 1.83 -5.25
C ILE A 86 -6.35 1.25 -4.83
N ILE A 87 -6.58 -0.02 -5.15
CA ILE A 87 -7.78 -0.76 -4.76
C ILE A 87 -7.36 -1.83 -3.76
N THR A 88 -8.07 -1.89 -2.64
CA THR A 88 -7.92 -2.97 -1.66
C THR A 88 -9.13 -3.89 -1.76
N ALA A 89 -8.89 -5.18 -1.94
CA ALA A 89 -9.93 -6.19 -1.99
C ALA A 89 -9.62 -7.33 -1.02
N PHE A 90 -10.68 -7.82 -0.36
CA PHE A 90 -10.61 -8.87 0.65
C PHE A 90 -11.27 -10.14 0.12
N LEU A 91 -10.59 -11.27 0.27
CA LEU A 91 -11.08 -12.57 -0.15
C LEU A 91 -11.14 -13.50 1.07
N PRO A 92 -12.30 -14.09 1.39
CA PRO A 92 -12.35 -15.10 2.43
C PRO A 92 -11.62 -16.36 1.97
N VAL A 93 -10.79 -16.93 2.83
CA VAL A 93 -10.25 -18.28 2.59
C VAL A 93 -11.33 -19.27 3.00
N VAL A 94 -11.79 -20.05 2.02
CA VAL A 94 -12.69 -21.19 2.28
C VAL A 94 -11.78 -22.41 2.40
N VAL A 95 -11.56 -22.85 3.64
CA VAL A 95 -10.87 -24.11 3.95
C VAL A 95 -11.90 -25.16 4.30
#